data_AF-A0A2S6TAD9-F1
#
_entry.id   AF-A0A2S6TAD9-F1
#
_cell.length_a   1.000
_cell.length_b   1.000
_cell.length_c   1.000
_cell.angle_alpha   90.00
_cell.angle_beta   90.00
_cell.angle_gamma   90.00
#
_symmetry.space_group_name_H-M   'P 1'
#
loop_
_entity.id
_entity.type
_entity.pdbx_description
1 polymer ?
#
loop_
_entity_poly.entity_id
_entity_poly.type
_entity_poly.pdbx_seq_one_letter_code
_entity_poly.pdbx_strand_id
1 'polypeptide(L)'
;MKRFLPALLSLVVVLLPSLEGWGAPECPGSYDKGTWNNCLGTYTWSPQNKYVGTWKDGKKHGQGTHTFPDGSMYVGTWKNGNKHGQGTYTFSDGRKYEGELKNNKFNGQGTLTYTTGDTYAGEWKDGSKHGRGIYTFADGRMYVGEFENNKIYGQGSYTFADGSKYIGEWKDGKKHGRGTYSSPDGSKYIGAWKDGSKHGQGTYTFADGSQYLGAWKDGRKHGQGVYTFPNG
;
A
#
# COMPACT_ATOMS: atom_id res chain seq x y z
N MET A 1 -12.91 18.01 23.00
CA MET A 1 -12.36 18.45 21.71
C MET A 1 -12.55 17.33 20.69
N LYS A 2 -13.36 17.60 19.67
CA LYS A 2 -13.82 16.66 18.65
C LYS A 2 -12.63 16.20 17.79
N ARG A 3 -12.31 14.90 17.80
CA ARG A 3 -11.36 14.32 16.84
C ARG A 3 -12.13 13.94 15.59
N PHE A 4 -11.87 14.66 14.51
CA PHE A 4 -12.24 14.28 13.15
C PHE A 4 -11.62 12.91 12.83
N LEU A 5 -12.44 11.88 12.70
CA LEU A 5 -12.09 10.72 11.86
C LEU A 5 -12.35 11.13 10.41
N PRO A 6 -11.43 10.90 9.45
CA PRO A 6 -11.82 10.94 8.06
C PRO A 6 -12.67 9.70 7.79
N ALA A 7 -13.93 9.93 7.47
CA ALA A 7 -14.82 8.91 6.93
C ALA A 7 -14.29 8.49 5.55
N LEU A 8 -14.00 7.20 5.38
CA LEU A 8 -13.90 6.57 4.07
C LEU A 8 -14.94 5.45 4.02
N LEU A 9 -16.19 5.87 3.83
CA LEU A 9 -17.28 5.01 3.46
C LEU A 9 -17.14 4.72 1.95
N SER A 10 -16.28 3.79 1.55
CA SER A 10 -16.25 3.32 0.16
C SER A 10 -17.38 2.33 -0.08
N LEU A 11 -18.60 2.85 -0.20
CA LEU A 11 -19.70 2.11 -0.81
C LEU A 11 -19.51 2.18 -2.34
N VAL A 12 -18.65 1.34 -2.89
CA VAL A 12 -18.57 1.17 -4.35
C VAL A 12 -19.53 0.07 -4.74
N VAL A 13 -20.75 0.47 -5.08
CA VAL A 13 -21.59 -0.34 -5.98
C VAL A 13 -20.73 -0.63 -7.20
N VAL A 14 -20.45 -1.90 -7.48
CA VAL A 14 -19.87 -2.31 -8.77
C VAL A 14 -20.98 -2.13 -9.80
N LEU A 15 -21.26 -0.88 -10.15
CA LEU A 15 -21.93 -0.56 -11.40
C LEU A 15 -20.93 -0.95 -12.46
N LEU A 16 -21.19 -2.06 -13.15
CA LEU A 16 -20.68 -2.22 -14.50
C LEU A 16 -21.08 -0.93 -15.21
N PRO A 17 -20.12 -0.09 -15.68
CA PRO A 17 -20.50 1.09 -16.43
C PRO A 17 -21.40 0.61 -17.57
N SER A 18 -22.58 1.22 -17.65
CA SER A 18 -23.47 0.98 -18.78
C SER A 18 -22.68 1.22 -20.05
N LEU A 19 -22.85 0.34 -21.05
CA LEU A 19 -22.15 0.39 -22.34
C LEU A 19 -22.37 1.72 -23.07
N GLU A 20 -23.36 2.51 -22.65
CA GLU A 20 -23.79 3.79 -23.20
C GLU A 20 -22.77 4.94 -23.00
N GLY A 21 -21.74 4.76 -22.15
CA GLY A 21 -20.84 5.86 -21.76
C GLY A 21 -19.56 6.03 -22.57
N TRP A 22 -19.23 5.15 -23.53
CA TRP A 22 -17.86 5.07 -24.07
C TRP A 22 -17.66 5.61 -25.49
N GLY A 23 -18.72 6.13 -26.12
CA GLY A 23 -18.65 6.93 -27.36
C GLY A 23 -18.05 6.27 -28.61
N ALA A 24 -17.69 4.99 -28.55
CA ALA A 24 -17.14 4.23 -29.67
C ALA A 24 -18.25 3.41 -30.36
N PRO A 25 -18.23 3.30 -31.71
CA PRO A 25 -19.16 2.44 -32.43
C PRO A 25 -18.96 0.97 -32.06
N GLU A 26 -19.98 0.13 -32.23
CA GLU A 26 -19.86 -1.31 -32.04
C GLU A 26 -18.86 -1.93 -33.03
N CYS A 27 -18.10 -2.92 -32.58
CA CYS A 27 -17.18 -3.63 -33.46
C CYS A 27 -17.94 -4.47 -34.50
N PRO A 28 -17.51 -4.46 -35.78
CA PRO A 28 -18.20 -5.20 -36.83
C PRO A 28 -17.98 -6.71 -36.71
N GLY A 29 -19.06 -7.48 -36.90
CA GLY A 29 -19.01 -8.94 -37.06
C GLY A 29 -18.41 -9.69 -35.86
N SER A 30 -17.92 -10.90 -36.11
CA SER A 30 -17.15 -11.67 -35.14
C SER A 30 -15.76 -11.07 -34.91
N TYR A 31 -15.15 -11.34 -33.76
CA TYR A 31 -13.78 -10.91 -33.48
C TYR A 31 -12.82 -11.35 -34.59
N ASP A 32 -12.12 -10.38 -35.15
CA ASP A 32 -11.08 -10.59 -36.13
C ASP A 32 -9.89 -9.63 -35.90
N LYS A 33 -8.69 -10.18 -36.01
CA LYS A 33 -7.42 -9.53 -35.69
C LYS A 33 -7.03 -8.61 -36.84
N GLY A 34 -7.59 -7.41 -36.85
CA GLY A 34 -7.25 -6.35 -37.82
C GLY A 34 -8.42 -5.45 -38.18
N THR A 35 -9.66 -5.94 -38.00
CA THR A 35 -10.90 -5.20 -38.31
C THR A 35 -11.46 -4.47 -37.09
N TRP A 36 -11.25 -5.00 -35.89
CA TRP A 36 -11.69 -4.34 -34.65
C TRP A 36 -10.76 -3.18 -34.31
N ASN A 37 -11.13 -1.98 -34.77
CA ASN A 37 -10.35 -0.75 -34.61
C ASN A 37 -11.22 0.43 -34.19
N ASN A 38 -10.87 1.06 -33.07
CA ASN A 38 -11.60 2.17 -32.44
C ASN A 38 -13.09 1.87 -32.24
N CYS A 39 -13.40 0.67 -31.74
CA CYS A 39 -14.76 0.17 -31.58
C CYS A 39 -14.95 -0.49 -30.20
N LEU A 40 -16.20 -0.59 -29.75
CA LEU A 40 -16.62 -1.29 -28.54
C LEU A 40 -17.07 -2.71 -28.87
N GLY A 41 -16.48 -3.71 -28.22
CA GLY A 41 -16.76 -5.10 -28.54
C GLY A 41 -16.57 -6.05 -27.36
N THR A 42 -17.26 -7.18 -27.44
CA THR A 42 -17.13 -8.29 -26.50
C THR A 42 -16.39 -9.44 -27.17
N TYR A 43 -15.30 -9.91 -26.55
CA TYR A 43 -14.65 -11.14 -26.97
C TYR A 43 -14.60 -12.14 -25.81
N THR A 44 -15.08 -13.36 -26.08
CA THR A 44 -15.20 -14.45 -25.11
C THR A 44 -14.30 -15.59 -25.55
N TRP A 45 -13.20 -15.81 -24.82
CA TRP A 45 -12.31 -16.96 -25.03
C TRP A 45 -12.90 -18.24 -24.42
N SER A 46 -13.57 -18.10 -23.27
CA SER A 46 -14.33 -19.15 -22.60
C SER A 46 -15.40 -18.49 -21.72
N PRO A 47 -16.38 -19.23 -21.17
CA PRO A 47 -17.41 -18.63 -20.30
C PRO A 47 -16.83 -17.83 -19.12
N GLN A 48 -15.67 -18.23 -18.61
CA GLN A 48 -14.96 -17.57 -17.50
C GLN A 48 -13.87 -16.59 -17.96
N ASN A 49 -13.60 -16.47 -19.26
CA ASN A 49 -12.58 -15.60 -19.82
C ASN A 49 -13.16 -14.69 -20.90
N LYS A 50 -13.50 -13.47 -20.52
CA LYS A 50 -14.23 -12.53 -21.37
C LYS A 50 -13.71 -11.12 -21.20
N TYR A 51 -13.53 -10.41 -22.30
CA TYR A 51 -13.29 -8.97 -22.32
C TYR A 51 -14.47 -8.23 -22.94
N VAL A 52 -14.88 -7.15 -22.30
CA VAL A 52 -15.86 -6.19 -22.80
C VAL A 52 -15.24 -4.82 -22.72
N GLY A 53 -15.02 -4.17 -23.86
CA GLY A 53 -14.33 -2.89 -23.86
C GLY A 53 -14.00 -2.40 -25.24
N THR A 54 -13.30 -1.28 -25.29
CA THR A 54 -12.82 -0.72 -26.54
C THR A 54 -11.63 -1.53 -27.08
N TRP A 55 -11.53 -1.54 -28.40
CA TRP A 55 -10.52 -2.24 -29.18
C TRP A 55 -9.86 -1.28 -30.16
N LYS A 56 -8.57 -1.47 -30.38
CA LYS A 56 -7.78 -0.75 -31.37
C LYS A 56 -6.78 -1.71 -32.00
N ASP A 57 -6.73 -1.77 -33.33
CA ASP A 57 -5.88 -2.68 -34.09
C ASP A 57 -5.95 -4.15 -33.60
N GLY A 58 -7.17 -4.63 -33.30
CA GLY A 58 -7.44 -5.98 -32.79
C GLY A 58 -6.95 -6.24 -31.35
N LYS A 59 -6.52 -5.20 -30.62
CA LYS A 59 -6.03 -5.28 -29.23
C LYS A 59 -6.93 -4.51 -28.27
N LYS A 60 -7.01 -5.00 -27.02
CA LYS A 60 -7.64 -4.29 -25.90
C LYS A 60 -6.99 -2.91 -25.74
N HIS A 61 -7.79 -1.85 -25.80
CA HIS A 61 -7.29 -0.47 -25.76
C HIS A 61 -8.41 0.45 -25.25
N GLY A 62 -8.11 1.51 -24.49
CA GLY A 62 -9.14 2.38 -23.91
C GLY A 62 -9.78 1.74 -22.66
N GLN A 63 -11.08 1.93 -22.43
CA GLN A 63 -11.75 1.37 -21.26
C GLN A 63 -12.21 -0.07 -21.51
N GLY A 64 -12.13 -0.91 -20.48
CA GLY A 64 -12.68 -2.25 -20.59
C GLY A 64 -12.61 -3.06 -19.30
N THR A 65 -13.45 -4.09 -19.28
CA THR A 65 -13.53 -5.10 -18.23
C THR A 65 -13.00 -6.42 -18.76
N HIS A 66 -12.07 -7.05 -18.06
CA HIS A 66 -11.61 -8.42 -18.33
C HIS A 66 -11.89 -9.30 -17.11
N THR A 67 -12.75 -10.31 -17.29
CA THR A 67 -12.93 -11.42 -16.35
C THR A 67 -11.96 -12.54 -16.73
N PHE A 68 -11.16 -13.00 -15.77
CA PHE A 68 -10.11 -14.01 -15.98
C PHE A 68 -10.60 -15.41 -15.56
N PRO A 69 -10.00 -16.49 -16.12
CA PRO A 69 -10.38 -17.88 -15.78
C PRO A 69 -10.31 -18.22 -14.29
N ASP A 70 -9.42 -17.56 -13.54
CA ASP A 70 -9.23 -17.78 -12.11
C ASP A 70 -10.29 -17.06 -11.25
N GLY A 71 -11.24 -16.35 -11.87
CA GLY A 71 -12.26 -15.55 -11.19
C GLY A 71 -11.83 -14.13 -10.85
N SER A 72 -10.56 -13.75 -11.10
CA SER A 72 -10.13 -12.37 -10.96
C SER A 72 -10.75 -11.48 -12.05
N MET A 73 -10.79 -10.19 -11.80
CA MET A 73 -11.38 -9.20 -12.71
C MET A 73 -10.55 -7.93 -12.74
N TYR A 74 -10.41 -7.33 -13.92
CA TYR A 74 -9.88 -5.99 -14.08
C TYR A 74 -10.91 -5.10 -14.77
N VAL A 75 -11.18 -3.93 -14.20
CA VAL A 75 -12.00 -2.87 -14.80
C VAL A 75 -11.13 -1.63 -14.88
N GLY A 76 -10.87 -1.12 -16.08
CA GLY A 76 -10.13 0.13 -16.23
C GLY A 76 -9.51 0.29 -17.59
N THR A 77 -8.42 1.06 -17.61
CA THR A 77 -7.79 1.47 -18.86
C THR A 77 -6.84 0.40 -19.39
N TRP A 78 -6.79 0.27 -20.72
CA TRP A 78 -5.98 -0.66 -21.49
C TRP A 78 -5.20 0.09 -22.55
N LYS A 79 -3.99 -0.38 -22.84
CA LYS A 79 -3.15 0.13 -23.93
C LYS A 79 -2.44 -1.04 -24.61
N ASN A 80 -2.74 -1.22 -25.89
CA ASN A 80 -2.08 -2.21 -26.76
C ASN A 80 -2.11 -3.64 -26.17
N GLY A 81 -3.23 -4.05 -25.59
CA GLY A 81 -3.42 -5.37 -24.99
C GLY A 81 -3.08 -5.46 -23.50
N ASN A 82 -2.43 -4.45 -22.93
CA ASN A 82 -1.98 -4.45 -21.54
C ASN A 82 -2.84 -3.54 -20.66
N LYS A 83 -3.03 -3.93 -19.39
CA LYS A 83 -3.61 -3.04 -18.36
C LYS A 83 -2.68 -1.84 -18.20
N HIS A 84 -3.22 -0.63 -18.28
CA HIS A 84 -2.44 0.60 -18.32
C HIS A 84 -3.29 1.80 -17.90
N GLY A 85 -2.79 2.75 -17.12
CA GLY A 85 -3.56 3.87 -16.59
C GLY A 85 -4.35 3.46 -15.34
N GLN A 86 -5.44 4.19 -15.04
CA GLN A 86 -6.27 3.92 -13.87
C GLN A 86 -7.12 2.66 -14.06
N GLY A 87 -7.26 1.87 -12.99
CA GLY A 87 -8.17 0.74 -12.95
C GLY A 87 -8.28 0.08 -11.58
N THR A 88 -9.23 -0.83 -11.50
CA THR A 88 -9.51 -1.68 -10.34
C THR A 88 -9.23 -3.12 -10.70
N TYR A 89 -8.38 -3.79 -9.92
CA TYR A 89 -8.11 -5.21 -10.02
C TYR A 89 -8.67 -5.94 -8.79
N THR A 90 -9.71 -6.74 -9.00
CA THR A 90 -10.25 -7.64 -7.99
C THR A 90 -9.61 -9.01 -8.17
N PHE A 91 -8.90 -9.47 -7.15
CA PHE A 91 -8.24 -10.77 -7.15
C PHE A 91 -9.24 -11.89 -6.87
N SER A 92 -8.92 -13.11 -7.31
CA SER A 92 -9.73 -14.31 -7.05
C SER A 92 -9.84 -14.66 -5.56
N ASP A 93 -8.85 -14.26 -4.77
CA ASP A 93 -8.85 -14.43 -3.31
C ASP A 93 -9.56 -13.30 -2.55
N GLY A 94 -10.21 -12.36 -3.25
CA GLY A 94 -10.98 -11.27 -2.67
C GLY A 94 -10.18 -10.01 -2.34
N ARG A 95 -8.85 -10.00 -2.53
CA ARG A 95 -8.08 -8.74 -2.47
C ARG A 95 -8.55 -7.77 -3.56
N LYS A 96 -8.34 -6.48 -3.36
CA LYS A 96 -8.70 -5.44 -4.34
C LYS A 96 -7.59 -4.39 -4.45
N TYR A 97 -7.12 -4.13 -5.67
CA TYR A 97 -6.24 -3.02 -5.99
C TYR A 97 -7.01 -1.94 -6.75
N GLU A 98 -6.85 -0.68 -6.37
CA GLU A 98 -7.42 0.49 -7.03
C GLU A 98 -6.31 1.51 -7.24
N GLY A 99 -5.97 1.79 -8.50
CA GLY A 99 -4.93 2.76 -8.80
C GLY A 99 -4.35 2.62 -10.20
N GLU A 100 -3.13 3.11 -10.35
CA GLU A 100 -2.43 3.13 -11.63
C GLU A 100 -1.80 1.76 -11.97
N LEU A 101 -1.85 1.40 -13.25
CA LEU A 101 -1.15 0.26 -13.82
C LEU A 101 -0.31 0.71 -15.00
N LYS A 102 0.82 0.03 -15.22
CA LYS A 102 1.67 0.20 -16.38
C LYS A 102 2.13 -1.16 -16.86
N ASN A 103 1.77 -1.51 -18.10
CA ASN A 103 2.17 -2.76 -18.74
C ASN A 103 1.85 -3.99 -17.86
N ASN A 104 0.60 -4.09 -17.40
CA ASN A 104 0.09 -5.15 -16.53
C ASN A 104 0.58 -5.15 -15.08
N LYS A 105 1.43 -4.20 -14.67
CA LYS A 105 1.96 -4.11 -13.29
C LYS A 105 1.37 -2.92 -12.55
N PHE A 106 1.17 -3.03 -11.24
CA PHE A 106 0.87 -1.89 -10.37
C PHE A 106 2.03 -0.90 -10.43
N ASN A 107 1.72 0.38 -10.60
CA ASN A 107 2.70 1.44 -10.78
C ASN A 107 2.06 2.77 -10.34
N GLY A 108 2.84 3.81 -10.04
CA GLY A 108 2.26 5.11 -9.66
C GLY A 108 1.54 5.05 -8.32
N GLN A 109 0.42 5.75 -8.16
CA GLN A 109 -0.36 5.72 -6.92
C GLN A 109 -1.40 4.60 -6.94
N GLY A 110 -1.59 3.92 -5.81
CA GLY A 110 -2.65 2.92 -5.68
C GLY A 110 -2.88 2.41 -4.26
N THR A 111 -4.08 1.89 -4.05
CA THR A 111 -4.53 1.29 -2.81
C THR A 111 -4.77 -0.20 -2.99
N LEU A 112 -4.14 -1.04 -2.16
CA LEU A 112 -4.41 -2.47 -2.06
C LEU A 112 -5.11 -2.76 -0.74
N THR A 113 -6.33 -3.28 -0.82
CA THR A 113 -7.12 -3.77 0.30
C THR A 113 -7.01 -5.29 0.36
N TYR A 114 -6.63 -5.80 1.53
CA TYR A 114 -6.51 -7.23 1.82
C TYR A 114 -7.80 -7.77 2.41
N THR A 115 -8.04 -9.07 2.25
CA THR A 115 -9.21 -9.73 2.86
C THR A 115 -9.16 -9.78 4.38
N THR A 116 -7.97 -9.63 4.97
CA THR A 116 -7.79 -9.46 6.41
C THR A 116 -8.33 -8.13 6.93
N GLY A 117 -8.60 -7.16 6.05
CA GLY A 117 -8.91 -5.78 6.39
C GLY A 117 -7.69 -4.85 6.41
N ASP A 118 -6.47 -5.39 6.26
CA ASP A 118 -5.28 -4.58 6.08
C ASP A 118 -5.39 -3.76 4.79
N THR A 119 -4.77 -2.58 4.76
CA THR A 119 -4.71 -1.73 3.57
C THR A 119 -3.31 -1.17 3.39
N TYR A 120 -2.91 -1.03 2.13
CA TYR A 120 -1.76 -0.23 1.74
C TYR A 120 -2.22 0.84 0.75
N ALA A 121 -1.94 2.12 1.02
CA ALA A 121 -2.17 3.21 0.10
C ALA A 121 -0.85 3.98 -0.11
N GLY A 122 -0.36 4.05 -1.35
CA GLY A 122 0.88 4.76 -1.63
C GLY A 122 1.44 4.46 -3.01
N GLU A 123 2.75 4.67 -3.12
CA GLU A 123 3.51 4.50 -4.35
C GLU A 123 3.77 3.03 -4.69
N TRP A 124 3.64 2.71 -5.98
CA TRP A 124 3.91 1.40 -6.55
C TRP A 124 4.93 1.51 -7.67
N LYS A 125 5.83 0.53 -7.73
CA LYS A 125 6.79 0.38 -8.83
C LYS A 125 6.86 -1.08 -9.23
N ASP A 126 6.53 -1.34 -10.49
CA ASP A 126 6.61 -2.66 -11.12
C ASP A 126 5.98 -3.80 -10.30
N GLY A 127 4.83 -3.54 -9.70
CA GLY A 127 4.07 -4.51 -8.89
C GLY A 127 4.46 -4.56 -7.42
N SER A 128 5.42 -3.75 -6.97
CA SER A 128 5.88 -3.70 -5.58
C SER A 128 5.55 -2.37 -4.92
N LYS A 129 5.21 -2.39 -3.63
CA LYS A 129 5.15 -1.17 -2.80
C LYS A 129 6.52 -0.50 -2.82
N HIS A 130 6.54 0.78 -3.09
CA HIS A 130 7.76 1.58 -3.24
C HIS A 130 7.50 3.01 -2.74
N GLY A 131 8.51 3.86 -2.63
CA GLY A 131 8.33 5.28 -2.30
C GLY A 131 7.58 5.48 -0.98
N ARG A 132 6.75 6.52 -0.90
CA ARG A 132 5.96 6.81 0.31
C ARG A 132 4.63 6.08 0.29
N GLY A 133 4.22 5.60 1.46
CA GLY A 133 2.91 5.00 1.64
C GLY A 133 2.44 4.90 3.09
N ILE A 134 1.20 4.49 3.23
CA ILE A 134 0.53 4.21 4.49
C ILE A 134 0.12 2.75 4.47
N TYR A 135 0.49 2.00 5.51
CA TYR A 135 0.00 0.65 5.75
C TYR A 135 -0.82 0.65 7.03
N THR A 136 -2.12 0.41 6.90
CA THR A 136 -3.04 0.30 8.03
C THR A 136 -3.35 -1.17 8.25
N PHE A 137 -3.12 -1.65 9.46
CA PHE A 137 -3.42 -3.02 9.85
C PHE A 137 -4.86 -3.09 10.37
N ALA A 138 -5.52 -4.22 10.15
CA ALA A 138 -6.88 -4.47 10.62
C ALA A 138 -7.03 -4.38 12.16
N ASP A 139 -5.95 -4.60 12.90
CA ASP A 139 -5.90 -4.48 14.36
C ASP A 139 -5.64 -3.04 14.86
N GLY A 140 -5.65 -2.05 13.97
CA GLY A 140 -5.49 -0.64 14.30
C GLY A 140 -4.03 -0.16 14.36
N ARG A 141 -3.04 -1.04 14.17
CA ARG A 141 -1.66 -0.62 13.94
C ARG A 141 -1.56 0.17 12.62
N MET A 142 -0.57 1.02 12.51
CA MET A 142 -0.38 1.86 11.32
C MET A 142 1.09 2.18 11.09
N TYR A 143 1.53 2.12 9.85
CA TYR A 143 2.82 2.62 9.40
C TYR A 143 2.65 3.72 8.36
N VAL A 144 3.40 4.80 8.48
CA VAL A 144 3.51 5.88 7.49
C VAL A 144 4.98 6.13 7.23
N GLY A 145 5.44 5.95 6.00
CA GLY A 145 6.84 6.18 5.68
C GLY A 145 7.22 5.59 4.33
N GLU A 146 8.51 5.32 4.19
CA GLU A 146 9.09 4.83 2.95
C GLU A 146 8.99 3.29 2.83
N PHE A 147 8.90 2.83 1.59
CA PHE A 147 8.86 1.44 1.18
C PHE A 147 9.86 1.21 0.04
N GLU A 148 10.50 0.05 0.06
CA GLU A 148 11.34 -0.42 -1.03
C GLU A 148 11.11 -1.93 -1.23
N ASN A 149 10.73 -2.33 -2.45
CA ASN A 149 10.50 -3.73 -2.82
C ASN A 149 9.60 -4.49 -1.83
N ASN A 150 8.44 -3.91 -1.51
CA ASN A 150 7.44 -4.41 -0.55
C ASN A 150 7.83 -4.36 0.93
N LYS A 151 9.02 -3.86 1.28
CA LYS A 151 9.48 -3.74 2.66
C LYS A 151 9.42 -2.31 3.15
N ILE A 152 9.17 -2.12 4.43
CA ILE A 152 9.37 -0.84 5.12
C ILE A 152 10.86 -0.51 5.13
N TYR A 153 11.20 0.70 4.70
CA TYR A 153 12.57 1.18 4.53
C TYR A 153 12.66 2.69 4.85
N GLY A 154 13.86 3.25 4.91
CA GLY A 154 14.06 4.70 5.01
C GLY A 154 13.48 5.31 6.28
N GLN A 155 12.87 6.49 6.18
CA GLN A 155 12.22 7.14 7.32
C GLN A 155 10.75 6.73 7.44
N GLY A 156 10.28 6.53 8.67
CA GLY A 156 8.88 6.20 8.91
C GLY A 156 8.43 6.27 10.37
N SER A 157 7.11 6.35 10.53
CA SER A 157 6.38 6.35 11.79
C SER A 157 5.52 5.10 11.89
N TYR A 158 5.67 4.33 12.96
CA TYR A 158 4.84 3.18 13.28
C TYR A 158 4.07 3.44 14.57
N THR A 159 2.75 3.34 14.53
CA THR A 159 1.86 3.36 15.69
C THR A 159 1.45 1.92 16.02
N PHE A 160 1.76 1.49 17.23
CA PHE A 160 1.42 0.16 17.75
C PHE A 160 -0.01 0.14 18.31
N ALA A 161 -0.55 -1.06 18.52
CA ALA A 161 -1.93 -1.25 19.00
C ALA A 161 -2.15 -0.71 20.43
N ASP A 162 -1.09 -0.71 21.25
CA ASP A 162 -1.09 -0.12 22.59
C ASP A 162 -1.01 1.42 22.60
N GLY A 163 -0.89 2.05 21.42
CA GLY A 163 -0.72 3.49 21.27
C GLY A 163 0.72 3.98 21.36
N SER A 164 1.69 3.10 21.65
CA SER A 164 3.11 3.43 21.53
C SER A 164 3.46 3.76 20.08
N LYS A 165 4.57 4.48 19.88
CA LYS A 165 5.01 4.96 18.57
C LYS A 165 6.50 4.82 18.40
N TYR A 166 6.92 4.45 17.20
CA TYR A 166 8.31 4.58 16.75
C TYR A 166 8.38 5.56 15.58
N ILE A 167 9.28 6.53 15.64
CA ILE A 167 9.58 7.45 14.55
C ILE A 167 11.09 7.42 14.31
N GLY A 168 11.51 7.01 13.13
CA GLY A 168 12.93 6.97 12.78
C GLY A 168 13.22 6.12 11.57
N GLU A 169 14.47 5.68 11.48
CA GLU A 169 14.98 4.90 10.37
C GLU A 169 14.51 3.43 10.43
N TRP A 170 14.33 2.86 9.25
CA TRP A 170 13.91 1.49 9.01
C TRP A 170 14.78 0.83 7.95
N LYS A 171 15.05 -0.47 8.14
CA LYS A 171 15.72 -1.32 7.17
C LYS A 171 15.11 -2.71 7.18
N ASP A 172 14.69 -3.19 6.02
CA ASP A 172 14.09 -4.51 5.84
C ASP A 172 12.95 -4.82 6.85
N GLY A 173 12.08 -3.83 7.11
CA GLY A 173 10.97 -3.99 8.05
C GLY A 173 11.35 -3.90 9.53
N LYS A 174 12.60 -3.59 9.86
CA LYS A 174 13.08 -3.46 11.24
C LYS A 174 13.50 -2.03 11.56
N LYS A 175 13.27 -1.61 12.80
CA LYS A 175 13.82 -0.37 13.36
C LYS A 175 15.35 -0.43 13.26
N HIS A 176 15.95 0.58 12.64
CA HIS A 176 17.39 0.66 12.37
C HIS A 176 17.85 2.11 12.50
N GLY A 177 19.16 2.39 12.47
CA GLY A 177 19.67 3.76 12.45
C GLY A 177 19.29 4.56 13.70
N ARG A 178 18.87 5.82 13.55
CA ARG A 178 18.39 6.65 14.67
C ARG A 178 16.86 6.67 14.71
N GLY A 179 16.31 6.65 15.92
CA GLY A 179 14.88 6.71 16.10
C GLY A 179 14.44 7.02 17.52
N THR A 180 13.20 7.49 17.62
CA THR A 180 12.48 7.77 18.87
C THR A 180 11.39 6.73 19.06
N TYR A 181 11.37 6.06 20.20
CA TYR A 181 10.24 5.24 20.64
C TYR A 181 9.56 5.94 21.81
N SER A 182 8.25 6.12 21.75
CA SER A 182 7.45 6.75 22.80
C SER A 182 6.34 5.81 23.24
N SER A 183 6.18 5.65 24.54
CA SER A 183 5.14 4.85 25.18
C SER A 183 3.96 5.73 25.63
N PRO A 184 2.75 5.17 25.81
CA PRO A 184 1.60 5.92 26.33
C PRO A 184 1.78 6.48 27.74
N ASP A 185 2.63 5.85 28.57
CA ASP A 185 2.97 6.30 29.92
C ASP A 185 3.89 7.54 29.95
N GLY A 186 4.28 8.06 28.78
CA GLY A 186 5.19 9.20 28.64
C GLY A 186 6.66 8.82 28.60
N SER A 187 7.01 7.56 28.86
CA SER A 187 8.39 7.09 28.70
C SER A 187 8.81 7.14 27.23
N LYS A 188 10.09 7.46 26.98
CA LYS A 188 10.64 7.55 25.62
C LYS A 188 12.09 7.12 25.56
N TYR A 189 12.46 6.54 24.43
CA TYR A 189 13.85 6.27 24.06
C TYR A 189 14.20 7.06 22.81
N ILE A 190 15.30 7.79 22.84
CA ILE A 190 15.87 8.49 21.69
C ILE A 190 17.30 7.99 21.52
N GLY A 191 17.60 7.31 20.42
CA GLY A 191 18.94 6.76 20.26
C GLY A 191 19.09 5.90 19.01
N ALA A 192 20.19 5.14 18.99
CA ALA A 192 20.47 4.22 17.92
C ALA A 192 19.68 2.90 18.07
N TRP A 193 19.41 2.29 16.92
CA TRP A 193 18.65 1.06 16.73
C TRP A 193 19.39 0.15 15.75
N LYS A 194 19.35 -1.15 16.01
CA LYS A 194 19.88 -2.17 15.13
C LYS A 194 18.97 -3.40 15.18
N ASP A 195 18.53 -3.84 14.00
CA ASP A 195 17.73 -5.04 13.79
C ASP A 195 16.50 -5.16 14.72
N GLY A 196 15.84 -4.03 15.00
CA GLY A 196 14.63 -3.96 15.82
C GLY A 196 14.88 -3.61 17.30
N SER A 197 16.14 -3.59 17.74
CA SER A 197 16.53 -3.42 19.15
C SER A 197 17.27 -2.10 19.39
N LYS A 198 17.11 -1.53 20.59
CA LYS A 198 17.94 -0.40 21.05
C LYS A 198 19.39 -0.84 21.04
N HIS A 199 20.26 -0.02 20.45
CA HIS A 199 21.67 -0.33 20.25
C HIS A 199 22.51 0.95 20.27
N GLY A 200 23.81 0.88 20.55
CA GLY A 200 24.69 2.05 20.54
C GLY A 200 24.33 3.05 21.65
N GLN A 201 24.48 4.35 21.39
CA GLN A 201 24.18 5.39 22.37
C GLN A 201 22.71 5.82 22.31
N GLY A 202 22.11 6.08 23.47
CA GLY A 202 20.75 6.61 23.55
C GLY A 202 20.35 7.12 24.93
N THR A 203 19.32 7.95 24.94
CA THR A 203 18.68 8.48 26.15
C THR A 203 17.34 7.80 26.34
N TYR A 204 17.11 7.26 27.52
CA TYR A 204 15.81 6.78 27.96
C TYR A 204 15.27 7.71 29.03
N THR A 205 14.13 8.34 28.78
CA THR A 205 13.36 9.10 29.77
C THR A 205 12.25 8.21 30.30
N PHE A 206 12.20 8.01 31.61
CA PHE A 206 11.16 7.25 32.30
C PHE A 206 9.91 8.10 32.52
N ALA A 207 8.78 7.46 32.84
CA ALA A 207 7.51 8.15 33.09
C ALA A 207 7.57 9.12 34.29
N ASP A 208 8.42 8.84 35.28
CA ASP A 208 8.68 9.70 36.44
C ASP A 208 9.59 10.90 36.12
N GLY A 209 10.05 11.03 34.87
CA GLY A 209 10.96 12.09 34.42
C GLY A 209 12.45 11.78 34.61
N SER A 210 12.81 10.70 35.32
CA SER A 210 14.20 10.27 35.43
C SER A 210 14.76 9.89 34.06
N GLN A 211 16.09 9.95 33.92
CA GLN A 211 16.75 9.72 32.64
C GLN A 211 17.94 8.79 32.78
N TYR A 212 18.12 7.93 31.78
CA TYR A 212 19.34 7.17 31.58
C TYR A 212 19.96 7.56 30.23
N LEU A 213 21.17 8.10 30.27
CA LEU A 213 22.00 8.35 29.10
C LEU A 213 23.14 7.33 29.08
N GLY A 214 23.21 6.48 28.07
CA GLY A 214 24.31 5.50 28.00
C GLY A 214 24.23 4.56 26.83
N ALA A 215 25.10 3.55 26.87
CA ALA A 215 25.17 2.55 25.82
C ALA A 215 24.07 1.47 25.97
N TRP A 216 23.68 0.93 24.82
CA TRP A 216 22.66 -0.10 24.65
C TRP A 216 23.19 -1.21 23.76
N LYS A 217 22.87 -2.45 24.11
CA LYS A 217 23.15 -3.63 23.30
C LYS A 217 21.98 -4.59 23.41
N ASP A 218 21.44 -4.97 22.25
CA ASP A 218 20.34 -5.93 22.11
C ASP A 218 19.14 -5.61 23.03
N GLY A 219 18.77 -4.32 23.09
CA GLY A 219 17.63 -3.84 23.86
C GLY A 219 17.91 -3.58 25.35
N ARG A 220 19.12 -3.89 25.84
CA ARG A 220 19.50 -3.74 27.25
C ARG A 220 20.51 -2.62 27.43
N LYS A 221 20.46 -1.94 28.58
CA LYS A 221 21.52 -1.01 29.03
C LYS A 221 22.83 -1.79 29.07
N HIS A 222 23.91 -1.19 28.59
CA HIS A 222 25.22 -1.83 28.46
C HIS A 222 26.33 -0.81 28.71
N GLY A 223 27.46 -1.24 29.27
CA GLY A 223 28.59 -0.35 29.56
C GLY A 223 28.26 0.73 30.59
N GLN A 224 28.96 1.86 30.50
CA GLN A 224 28.75 3.01 31.38
C GLN A 224 27.60 3.88 30.89
N GLY A 225 26.90 4.52 31.83
CA GLY A 225 25.85 5.50 31.57
C GLY A 225 25.60 6.38 32.78
N VAL A 226 24.99 7.52 32.54
CA VAL A 226 24.59 8.49 33.56
C VAL A 226 23.10 8.30 33.84
N TYR A 227 22.76 8.16 35.11
CA TYR A 227 21.38 8.19 35.57
C TYR A 227 21.12 9.53 36.25
N THR A 228 20.05 10.22 35.84
CA THR A 228 19.65 11.51 36.40
C THR A 228 18.25 11.38 37.00
N PHE A 229 18.10 11.73 38.26
CA PHE A 229 16.81 11.74 38.94
C PHE A 229 16.10 13.08 38.68
N PRO A 230 14.75 13.14 38.76
CA PRO A 230 14.00 14.37 38.46
C PRO A 230 14.42 15.58 39.30
N ASN A 231 15.03 15.34 40.47
CA ASN A 231 15.37 16.36 41.46
C ASN A 231 16.86 16.77 41.44
N GLY A 232 17.63 16.35 40.42
CA GLY A 232 19.08 16.61 40.34
C GLY A 232 19.88 15.52 41.04
#